data_AF-A0A8S1IKS3-F1
#
_entry.id   AF-A0A8S1IKS3-F1
#
_cell.length_a   1.000
_cell.length_b   1.000
_cell.length_c   1.000
_cell.angle_alpha   90.00
_cell.angle_beta   90.00
_cell.angle_gamma   90.00
#
_symmetry.space_group_name_H-M   'P 1'
#
loop_
_entity.id
_entity.type
_entity.pdbx_description
1 polymer ?
#
loop_
_entity_poly.entity_id
_entity_poly.type
_entity_poly.pdbx_seq_one_letter_code
_entity_poly.pdbx_strand_id
1 'polypeptide(L)'
;MSGSDVVIRFGHPPAAFFISILTYGAITVASTLTLRLWGDPQGGSTPRPQDTPLRASISLASLVHACVMTVVGTVVTFGEDWSTKHIVYGQSPLVPFFVAWEVGYLLEDLAAMAYSKMAHDRWAGWSLALHHAFLITGLPYYFGRRVQGDYIWGSLFFMNASSVCWHLRYFIARGGWEGSRLHAAVSMAFPLTFLVCRFLFMPFAFWQYGRLEGLAWHDVPLHIPPKCLLGLGSISVFNVYWLVKMGRNVAATLGKAKTKRS
;
A
#
# COMPACT_ATOMS: atom_id res chain seq x y z
N MET A 1 -1.34 -31.75 31.45
CA MET A 1 -2.19 -30.65 30.95
C MET A 1 -2.06 -30.64 29.44
N SER A 2 -3.09 -31.13 28.75
CA SER A 2 -3.14 -31.25 27.29
C SER A 2 -3.60 -29.91 26.71
N GLY A 3 -2.69 -29.17 26.08
CA GLY A 3 -3.01 -27.97 25.33
C GLY A 3 -3.43 -28.38 23.93
N SER A 4 -4.71 -28.24 23.64
CA SER A 4 -5.26 -28.36 22.30
C SER A 4 -4.69 -27.24 21.41
N ASP A 5 -3.71 -27.58 20.58
CA ASP A 5 -3.29 -26.76 19.45
C ASP A 5 -4.49 -26.61 18.49
N VAL A 6 -5.13 -25.44 18.53
CA VAL A 6 -6.06 -25.01 17.48
C VAL A 6 -5.20 -24.68 16.26
N VAL A 7 -4.85 -25.69 15.49
CA VAL A 7 -4.27 -25.53 14.16
C VAL A 7 -5.37 -24.99 13.25
N ILE A 8 -5.45 -23.68 13.09
CA ILE A 8 -6.27 -23.06 12.04
C ILE A 8 -5.62 -23.43 10.70
N ARG A 9 -6.06 -24.55 10.12
CA ARG A 9 -5.71 -24.94 8.76
C ARG A 9 -6.49 -24.03 7.81
N PHE A 10 -5.86 -22.95 7.34
CA PHE A 10 -6.35 -22.21 6.18
C PHE A 10 -6.16 -23.09 4.93
N GLY A 11 -7.15 -23.93 4.67
CA GLY A 11 -7.23 -24.75 3.47
C GLY A 11 -7.46 -23.89 2.23
N HIS A 12 -6.50 -23.92 1.32
CA HIS A 12 -6.51 -23.43 -0.06
C HIS A 12 -6.81 -21.93 -0.31
N PRO A 13 -5.99 -21.24 -1.13
CA PRO A 13 -6.15 -19.83 -1.49
C PRO A 13 -7.41 -19.39 -2.28
N PRO A 14 -8.25 -20.25 -2.93
CA PRO A 14 -9.38 -19.76 -3.72
C PRO A 14 -10.38 -18.97 -2.88
N ALA A 15 -10.75 -19.47 -1.69
CA ALA A 15 -11.80 -18.85 -0.88
C ALA A 15 -11.38 -17.46 -0.37
N ALA A 16 -10.16 -17.29 0.13
CA ALA A 16 -9.66 -15.99 0.60
C ALA A 16 -9.55 -14.95 -0.53
N PHE A 17 -9.14 -15.38 -1.73
CA PHE A 17 -9.09 -14.54 -2.92
C PHE A 17 -10.48 -14.09 -3.38
N PHE A 18 -11.44 -15.01 -3.44
CA PHE A 18 -12.83 -14.67 -3.78
C PHE A 18 -13.48 -13.80 -2.70
N ILE A 19 -13.23 -14.08 -1.42
CA ILE A 19 -13.71 -13.25 -0.30
C ILE A 19 -13.10 -11.86 -0.40
N SER A 20 -11.82 -11.70 -0.73
CA SER A 20 -11.21 -10.37 -0.92
C SER A 20 -11.87 -9.59 -2.05
N ILE A 21 -12.03 -10.19 -3.24
CA ILE A 21 -12.70 -9.53 -4.39
C ILE A 21 -14.14 -9.16 -4.04
N LEU A 22 -14.87 -10.04 -3.34
CA LEU A 22 -16.24 -9.78 -2.90
C LEU A 22 -16.31 -8.74 -1.80
N THR A 23 -15.33 -8.70 -0.87
CA THR A 23 -15.28 -7.72 0.21
C THR A 23 -14.96 -6.34 -0.34
N TYR A 24 -14.03 -6.23 -1.29
CA TYR A 24 -13.72 -4.99 -1.99
C TYR A 24 -14.86 -4.53 -2.90
N GLY A 25 -15.42 -5.45 -3.70
CA GLY A 25 -16.62 -5.19 -4.48
C GLY A 25 -17.79 -4.71 -3.61
N ALA A 26 -18.00 -5.33 -2.45
CA ALA A 26 -19.02 -4.92 -1.49
C ALA A 26 -18.68 -3.59 -0.80
N ILE A 27 -17.42 -3.31 -0.45
CA ILE A 27 -17.00 -2.03 0.13
C ILE A 27 -17.18 -0.90 -0.90
N THR A 28 -16.80 -1.11 -2.14
CA THR A 28 -16.93 -0.13 -3.23
C THR A 28 -18.40 0.09 -3.58
N VAL A 29 -19.22 -0.96 -3.69
CA VAL A 29 -20.67 -0.88 -3.93
C VAL A 29 -21.40 -0.25 -2.75
N ALA A 30 -21.14 -0.68 -1.51
CA ALA A 30 -21.73 -0.12 -0.29
C ALA A 30 -21.34 1.35 -0.11
N SER A 31 -20.07 1.72 -0.34
CA SER A 31 -19.62 3.11 -0.28
C SER A 31 -20.28 3.98 -1.37
N THR A 32 -20.64 3.41 -2.52
CA THR A 32 -21.37 4.12 -3.58
C THR A 32 -22.85 4.29 -3.21
N LEU A 33 -23.46 3.29 -2.56
CA LEU A 33 -24.84 3.32 -2.05
C LEU A 33 -25.00 4.28 -0.85
N THR A 34 -24.10 4.24 0.12
CA THR A 34 -24.12 5.13 1.30
C THR A 34 -23.97 6.60 0.91
N LEU A 35 -23.17 6.92 -0.13
CA LEU A 35 -23.03 8.30 -0.61
C LEU A 35 -24.20 8.78 -1.47
N ARG A 36 -24.90 7.88 -2.19
CA ARG A 36 -26.19 8.22 -2.83
C ARG A 36 -27.29 8.53 -1.81
N LEU A 37 -27.22 7.93 -0.62
CA LEU A 37 -28.14 8.18 0.49
C LEU A 37 -27.75 9.41 1.33
N TRP A 38 -26.53 9.94 1.19
CA TRP A 38 -25.99 11.06 1.99
C TRP A 38 -25.60 12.31 1.17
N GLY A 39 -26.26 12.58 0.04
CA GLY A 39 -26.17 13.94 -0.52
C GLY A 39 -26.37 14.02 -2.01
N ASP A 40 -27.58 14.40 -2.38
CA ASP A 40 -27.81 15.21 -3.58
C ASP A 40 -27.65 16.69 -3.15
N PRO A 41 -26.59 17.42 -3.57
CA PRO A 41 -26.53 18.84 -3.34
C PRO A 41 -27.50 19.51 -4.31
N GLN A 42 -28.66 19.93 -3.80
CA GLN A 42 -29.47 20.93 -4.47
C GLN A 42 -28.64 22.22 -4.61
N GLY A 43 -28.07 22.49 -5.79
CA GLY A 43 -27.36 23.75 -6.03
C GLY A 43 -26.43 23.70 -7.24
N GLY A 44 -26.84 24.35 -8.33
CA GLY A 44 -26.15 24.36 -9.62
C GLY A 44 -24.69 24.83 -9.56
N SER A 45 -23.77 23.88 -9.68
CA SER A 45 -22.46 24.03 -10.31
C SER A 45 -21.99 22.65 -10.75
N THR A 46 -21.43 22.52 -11.94
CA THR A 46 -20.85 21.25 -12.40
C THR A 46 -19.76 20.82 -11.42
N PRO A 47 -19.85 19.65 -10.77
CA PRO A 47 -18.87 19.22 -9.78
C PRO A 47 -17.47 19.16 -10.40
N ARG A 48 -16.41 19.54 -9.67
CA ARG A 48 -15.06 19.22 -10.16
C ARG A 48 -15.00 17.69 -10.32
N PRO A 49 -14.21 17.13 -11.25
CA PRO A 49 -14.03 15.68 -11.37
C PRO A 49 -13.62 14.99 -10.05
N GLN A 50 -13.10 15.81 -9.13
CA GLN A 50 -12.67 15.48 -7.79
C GLN A 50 -13.81 15.24 -6.79
N ASP A 51 -15.03 15.68 -7.09
CA ASP A 51 -16.16 15.76 -6.16
C ASP A 51 -17.17 14.62 -6.34
N THR A 52 -16.95 13.73 -7.31
CA THR A 52 -17.88 12.62 -7.58
C THR A 52 -17.98 11.67 -6.37
N PRO A 53 -19.19 11.19 -6.02
CA PRO A 53 -19.39 10.19 -4.98
C PRO A 53 -18.52 8.95 -5.21
N LEU A 54 -18.42 8.49 -6.47
CA LEU A 54 -17.60 7.35 -6.86
C LEU A 54 -16.13 7.52 -6.46
N ARG A 55 -15.53 8.69 -6.70
CA ARG A 55 -14.13 8.95 -6.33
C ARG A 55 -13.92 8.94 -4.81
N ALA A 56 -14.91 9.43 -4.06
CA ALA A 56 -14.87 9.38 -2.60
C ALA A 56 -14.99 7.93 -2.08
N SER A 57 -15.86 7.12 -2.66
CA SER A 57 -15.97 5.68 -2.35
C SER A 57 -14.67 4.94 -2.58
N ILE A 58 -14.06 5.10 -3.76
CA ILE A 58 -12.77 4.48 -4.11
C ILE A 58 -11.68 4.94 -3.13
N SER A 59 -11.61 6.25 -2.85
CA SER A 59 -10.61 6.80 -1.93
C SER A 59 -10.80 6.30 -0.48
N LEU A 60 -12.04 6.01 -0.07
CA LEU A 60 -12.34 5.45 1.24
C LEU A 60 -11.90 3.99 1.31
N ALA A 61 -12.22 3.20 0.28
CA ALA A 61 -11.77 1.82 0.18
C ALA A 61 -10.24 1.72 0.22
N SER A 62 -9.53 2.58 -0.52
CA SER A 62 -8.06 2.65 -0.49
C SER A 62 -7.53 3.12 0.88
N LEU A 63 -8.22 4.03 1.58
CA LEU A 63 -7.83 4.43 2.94
C LEU A 63 -7.97 3.27 3.93
N VAL A 64 -9.11 2.56 3.90
CA VAL A 64 -9.35 1.40 4.77
C VAL A 64 -8.33 0.30 4.48
N HIS A 65 -8.11 -0.01 3.20
CA HIS A 65 -7.04 -0.90 2.76
C HIS A 65 -5.70 -0.52 3.38
N ALA A 66 -5.27 0.73 3.16
CA ALA A 66 -3.98 1.22 3.64
C ALA A 66 -3.84 1.10 5.17
N CYS A 67 -4.89 1.44 5.92
CA CYS A 67 -4.90 1.29 7.37
C CYS A 67 -4.74 -0.18 7.81
N VAL A 68 -5.53 -1.08 7.22
CA VAL A 68 -5.47 -2.52 7.54
C VAL A 68 -4.10 -3.09 7.21
N MET A 69 -3.57 -2.83 6.01
CA MET A 69 -2.25 -3.31 5.60
C MET A 69 -1.14 -2.71 6.47
N THR A 70 -1.27 -1.45 6.92
CA THR A 70 -0.31 -0.85 7.85
C THR A 70 -0.28 -1.59 9.19
N VAL A 71 -1.46 -1.88 9.76
CA VAL A 71 -1.57 -2.59 11.04
C VAL A 71 -1.01 -4.00 10.92
N VAL A 72 -1.44 -4.76 9.90
CA VAL A 72 -0.95 -6.12 9.65
C VAL A 72 0.54 -6.12 9.40
N GLY A 73 1.04 -5.23 8.55
CA GLY A 73 2.46 -5.09 8.27
C GLY A 73 3.27 -4.78 9.51
N THR A 74 2.74 -3.93 10.40
CA THR A 74 3.37 -3.62 11.69
C THR A 74 3.44 -4.87 12.59
N VAL A 75 2.34 -5.59 12.72
CA VAL A 75 2.27 -6.82 13.52
C VAL A 75 3.21 -7.89 12.99
N VAL A 76 3.17 -8.18 11.69
CA VAL A 76 4.03 -9.20 11.07
C VAL A 76 5.49 -8.80 11.20
N THR A 77 5.86 -7.56 10.90
CA THR A 77 7.27 -7.13 10.80
C THR A 77 7.92 -6.92 12.16
N PHE A 78 7.20 -6.31 13.11
CA PHE A 78 7.75 -5.89 14.40
C PHE A 78 7.16 -6.63 15.60
N GLY A 79 5.97 -7.23 15.45
CA GLY A 79 5.27 -7.92 16.54
C GLY A 79 5.60 -9.41 16.63
N GLU A 80 5.98 -10.05 15.52
CA GLU A 80 6.41 -11.44 15.53
C GLU A 80 7.88 -11.58 15.93
N ASP A 81 8.19 -12.68 16.62
CA ASP A 81 9.56 -13.04 16.96
C ASP A 81 10.28 -13.68 15.78
N TRP A 82 10.95 -12.85 14.99
CA TRP A 82 11.81 -13.28 13.89
C TRP A 82 13.18 -13.80 14.34
N SER A 83 13.48 -13.85 15.65
CA SER A 83 14.70 -14.52 16.12
C SER A 83 14.55 -16.04 16.16
N THR A 84 13.32 -16.52 16.31
CA THR A 84 12.98 -17.96 16.29
C THR A 84 12.53 -18.45 14.92
N LYS A 85 12.36 -17.54 13.95
CA LYS A 85 11.95 -17.84 12.58
C LYS A 85 12.99 -17.33 11.58
N HIS A 86 13.34 -18.13 10.58
CA HIS A 86 14.20 -17.64 9.50
C HIS A 86 13.47 -16.55 8.68
N ILE A 87 14.06 -15.39 8.43
CA ILE A 87 13.37 -14.27 7.75
C ILE A 87 12.82 -14.64 6.36
N VAL A 88 13.57 -15.43 5.59
CA VAL A 88 13.18 -15.82 4.22
C VAL A 88 12.18 -16.98 4.17
N TYR A 89 12.27 -17.94 5.10
CA TYR A 89 11.52 -19.20 5.03
C TYR A 89 10.50 -19.37 6.14
N GLY A 90 10.62 -18.55 7.19
CA GLY A 90 9.68 -18.47 8.29
C GLY A 90 8.34 -17.96 7.79
N GLN A 91 7.29 -18.48 8.41
CA GLN A 91 5.92 -18.22 8.00
C GLN A 91 5.16 -17.49 9.09
N SER A 92 4.24 -16.64 8.64
CA SER A 92 3.24 -15.97 9.46
C SER A 92 1.85 -16.46 9.04
N PRO A 93 0.96 -16.82 9.98
CA PRO A 93 -0.39 -17.23 9.64
C PRO A 93 -1.23 -16.09 9.03
N LEU A 94 -0.82 -14.82 9.23
CA LEU A 94 -1.52 -13.66 8.71
C LEU A 94 -1.23 -13.41 7.23
N VAL A 95 0.03 -13.64 6.81
CA VAL A 95 0.51 -13.21 5.50
C VAL A 95 -0.27 -13.84 4.34
N PRO A 96 -0.57 -15.16 4.29
CA PRO A 96 -1.29 -15.74 3.16
C PRO A 96 -2.63 -15.07 2.85
N PHE A 97 -3.43 -14.78 3.89
CA PHE A 97 -4.71 -14.09 3.72
C PHE A 97 -4.50 -12.66 3.20
N PHE A 98 -3.59 -11.91 3.82
CA PHE A 98 -3.36 -10.51 3.46
C PHE A 98 -2.62 -10.31 2.14
N VAL A 99 -1.85 -11.31 1.66
CA VAL A 99 -1.29 -11.31 0.29
C VAL A 99 -2.42 -11.44 -0.73
N ALA A 100 -3.37 -12.34 -0.51
CA ALA A 100 -4.54 -12.47 -1.38
C ALA A 100 -5.39 -11.20 -1.36
N TRP A 101 -5.54 -10.59 -0.18
CA TRP A 101 -6.25 -9.33 0.02
C TRP A 101 -5.59 -8.16 -0.73
N GLU A 102 -4.27 -8.00 -0.59
CA GLU A 102 -3.48 -6.99 -1.29
C GLU A 102 -3.63 -7.10 -2.81
N VAL A 103 -3.51 -8.31 -3.34
CA VAL A 103 -3.59 -8.54 -4.78
C VAL A 103 -5.00 -8.28 -5.32
N GLY A 104 -6.04 -8.63 -4.56
CA GLY A 104 -7.42 -8.28 -4.88
C GLY A 104 -7.61 -6.76 -5.02
N TYR A 105 -7.10 -6.00 -4.04
CA TYR A 105 -7.10 -4.53 -4.09
C TYR A 105 -6.32 -3.98 -5.30
N LEU A 106 -5.12 -4.50 -5.57
CA LEU A 106 -4.29 -4.06 -6.69
C LEU A 106 -4.95 -4.33 -8.05
N LEU A 107 -5.68 -5.44 -8.18
CA LEU A 107 -6.47 -5.77 -9.38
C LEU A 107 -7.61 -4.79 -9.59
N GLU A 108 -8.34 -4.42 -8.52
CA GLU A 108 -9.39 -3.40 -8.57
C GLU A 108 -8.81 -2.05 -9.04
N ASP A 109 -7.71 -1.59 -8.42
CA ASP A 109 -7.07 -0.33 -8.80
C ASP A 109 -6.56 -0.37 -10.26
N LEU A 110 -5.99 -1.50 -10.70
CA LEU A 110 -5.54 -1.66 -12.08
C LEU A 110 -6.70 -1.63 -13.07
N ALA A 111 -7.82 -2.27 -12.73
CA ALA A 111 -9.04 -2.23 -13.54
C ALA A 111 -9.62 -0.82 -13.61
N ALA A 112 -9.65 -0.06 -12.50
CA ALA A 112 -10.08 1.33 -12.47
C ALA A 112 -9.18 2.23 -13.35
N MET A 113 -7.86 2.01 -13.32
CA MET A 113 -6.90 2.71 -14.18
C MET A 113 -7.08 2.37 -15.66
N ALA A 114 -7.32 1.10 -15.98
CA ALA A 114 -7.59 0.64 -17.34
C ALA A 114 -8.91 1.22 -17.88
N TYR A 115 -9.97 1.21 -17.06
CA TYR A 115 -11.25 1.84 -17.40
C TYR A 115 -11.07 3.34 -17.66
N SER A 116 -10.32 4.05 -16.81
CA SER A 116 -10.02 5.47 -17.01
C SER A 116 -9.31 5.73 -18.35
N LYS A 117 -8.38 4.84 -18.75
CA LYS A 117 -7.73 4.91 -20.07
C LYS A 117 -8.73 4.65 -21.20
N MET A 118 -9.60 3.66 -21.09
CA MET A 118 -10.59 3.36 -22.14
C MET A 118 -11.64 4.46 -22.28
N ALA A 119 -12.16 4.99 -21.18
CA ALA A 119 -13.24 5.96 -21.17
C ALA A 119 -12.79 7.40 -21.47
N HIS A 120 -11.54 7.75 -21.14
CA HIS A 120 -11.06 9.14 -21.21
C HIS A 120 -9.73 9.31 -21.97
N ASP A 121 -9.27 8.25 -22.64
CA ASP A 121 -8.00 8.15 -23.37
C ASP A 121 -6.75 8.54 -22.55
N ARG A 122 -6.86 8.55 -21.23
CA ARG A 122 -5.82 9.03 -20.31
C ARG A 122 -5.58 8.03 -19.19
N TRP A 123 -4.32 7.64 -19.00
CA TRP A 123 -3.92 6.86 -17.85
C TRP A 123 -3.99 7.73 -16.59
N ALA A 124 -4.60 7.22 -15.52
CA ALA A 124 -4.53 7.84 -14.20
C ALA A 124 -3.11 7.80 -13.57
N GLY A 125 -2.15 7.14 -14.25
CA GLY A 125 -0.71 7.18 -13.96
C GLY A 125 0.00 5.90 -14.40
N TRP A 126 0.74 5.93 -15.51
CA TRP A 126 1.36 4.72 -16.09
C TRP A 126 2.35 4.02 -15.12
N SER A 127 3.11 4.79 -14.34
CA SER A 127 4.06 4.22 -13.37
C SER A 127 3.35 3.46 -12.25
N LEU A 128 2.14 3.89 -11.88
CA LEU A 128 1.33 3.22 -10.86
C LEU A 128 0.71 1.94 -11.41
N ALA A 129 0.21 2.00 -12.65
CA ALA A 129 -0.31 0.83 -13.35
C ALA A 129 0.76 -0.27 -13.49
N LEU A 130 1.98 0.08 -13.85
CA LEU A 130 3.09 -0.90 -13.90
C LEU A 130 3.48 -1.43 -12.53
N HIS A 131 3.49 -0.59 -11.50
CA HIS A 131 3.75 -1.03 -10.13
C HIS A 131 2.72 -2.07 -9.68
N HIS A 132 1.43 -1.82 -9.95
CA HIS A 132 0.35 -2.75 -9.58
C HIS A 132 0.47 -4.05 -10.37
N ALA A 133 0.66 -3.96 -11.69
CA ALA A 133 0.87 -5.12 -12.54
C ALA A 133 2.03 -5.99 -12.04
N PHE A 134 3.15 -5.37 -11.65
CA PHE A 134 4.28 -6.06 -11.05
C PHE A 134 3.91 -6.77 -9.74
N LEU A 135 3.30 -6.07 -8.78
CA LEU A 135 2.93 -6.65 -7.49
C LEU A 135 1.90 -7.78 -7.61
N ILE A 136 0.98 -7.69 -8.57
CA ILE A 136 0.00 -8.75 -8.87
C ILE A 136 0.71 -10.06 -9.28
N THR A 137 1.84 -9.98 -9.99
CA THR A 137 2.63 -11.19 -10.32
C THR A 137 3.21 -11.89 -9.09
N GLY A 138 3.25 -11.22 -7.93
CA GLY A 138 3.68 -11.78 -6.66
C GLY A 138 2.78 -12.91 -6.14
N LEU A 139 1.48 -12.90 -6.44
CA LEU A 139 0.50 -13.89 -5.97
C LEU A 139 0.76 -15.31 -6.52
N PRO A 140 0.78 -15.55 -7.85
CA PRO A 140 1.06 -16.88 -8.38
C PRO A 140 2.45 -17.35 -8.00
N TYR A 141 3.40 -16.42 -7.84
CA TYR A 141 4.73 -16.73 -7.36
C TYR A 141 4.72 -17.21 -5.90
N TYR A 142 4.05 -16.50 -5.00
CA TYR A 142 3.98 -16.83 -3.57
C TYR A 142 3.28 -18.17 -3.31
N PHE A 143 2.11 -18.40 -3.91
CA PHE A 143 1.36 -19.65 -3.71
C PHE A 143 1.90 -20.81 -4.54
N GLY A 144 2.47 -20.56 -5.73
CA GLY A 144 3.00 -21.60 -6.61
C GLY A 144 4.35 -22.19 -6.17
N ARG A 145 5.13 -21.48 -5.34
CA ARG A 145 6.49 -21.88 -4.92
C ARG A 145 6.60 -22.23 -3.42
N ARG A 146 5.47 -22.50 -2.75
CA ARG A 146 5.38 -22.84 -1.31
C ARG A 146 5.80 -21.71 -0.36
N VAL A 147 5.00 -20.63 -0.27
CA VAL A 147 4.92 -19.64 0.84
C VAL A 147 6.30 -19.30 1.45
N GLN A 148 6.96 -18.29 0.89
CA GLN A 148 8.27 -17.80 1.32
C GLN A 148 8.29 -16.27 1.36
N GLY A 149 9.12 -15.72 2.24
CA GLY A 149 9.36 -14.30 2.36
C GLY A 149 8.26 -13.57 3.13
N ASP A 150 7.63 -14.20 4.11
CA ASP A 150 6.52 -13.62 4.86
C ASP A 150 6.94 -12.33 5.59
N TYR A 151 8.17 -12.26 6.10
CA TYR A 151 8.75 -11.02 6.63
C TYR A 151 8.82 -9.91 5.57
N ILE A 152 9.21 -10.26 4.33
CA ILE A 152 9.26 -9.33 3.20
C ILE A 152 7.85 -8.85 2.84
N TRP A 153 6.86 -9.75 2.82
CA TRP A 153 5.46 -9.36 2.60
C TRP A 153 4.92 -8.46 3.73
N GLY A 154 5.20 -8.78 4.99
CA GLY A 154 4.88 -7.90 6.12
C GLY A 154 5.49 -6.51 5.96
N SER A 155 6.74 -6.45 5.49
CA SER A 155 7.44 -5.20 5.17
C SER A 155 6.74 -4.42 4.05
N LEU A 156 6.29 -5.11 2.99
CA LEU A 156 5.51 -4.50 1.90
C LEU A 156 4.16 -3.98 2.38
N PHE A 157 3.49 -4.70 3.27
CA PHE A 157 2.23 -4.24 3.88
C PHE A 157 2.46 -2.97 4.71
N PHE A 158 3.55 -2.91 5.48
CA PHE A 158 3.91 -1.73 6.27
C PHE A 158 4.16 -0.49 5.39
N MET A 159 4.60 -0.65 4.14
CA MET A 159 4.76 0.47 3.20
C MET A 159 3.46 1.24 2.95
N ASN A 160 2.30 0.61 3.13
CA ASN A 160 1.00 1.25 3.01
C ASN A 160 0.74 2.34 4.06
N ALA A 161 1.58 2.47 5.09
CA ALA A 161 1.50 3.57 6.07
C ALA A 161 1.55 4.95 5.39
N SER A 162 2.35 5.08 4.33
CA SER A 162 2.42 6.31 3.54
C SER A 162 1.12 6.59 2.77
N SER A 163 0.46 5.55 2.27
CA SER A 163 -0.82 5.65 1.55
C SER A 163 -1.94 6.19 2.46
N VAL A 164 -1.90 5.91 3.77
CA VAL A 164 -2.84 6.49 4.76
C VAL A 164 -2.79 8.02 4.72
N CYS A 165 -1.59 8.61 4.78
CA CYS A 165 -1.42 10.07 4.70
C CYS A 165 -1.89 10.63 3.34
N TRP A 166 -1.65 9.90 2.25
CA TRP A 166 -2.09 10.29 0.92
C TRP A 166 -3.61 10.39 0.81
N HIS A 167 -4.34 9.37 1.27
CA HIS A 167 -5.80 9.36 1.21
C HIS A 167 -6.44 10.31 2.23
N LEU A 168 -5.85 10.45 3.42
CA LEU A 168 -6.33 11.40 4.43
C LEU A 168 -6.27 12.85 3.90
N ARG A 169 -5.22 13.19 3.15
CA ARG A 169 -5.12 14.50 2.48
C ARG A 169 -6.31 14.76 1.56
N TYR A 170 -6.73 13.76 0.78
CA TYR A 170 -7.89 13.88 -0.11
C TYR A 170 -9.18 14.20 0.67
N PHE A 171 -9.44 13.50 1.78
CA PHE A 171 -10.65 13.74 2.58
C PHE A 171 -10.63 15.09 3.30
N ILE A 172 -9.49 15.54 3.79
CA ILE A 172 -9.35 16.88 4.39
C ILE A 172 -9.65 17.96 3.34
N ALA A 173 -9.10 17.82 2.13
CA ALA A 173 -9.38 18.75 1.04
C ALA A 173 -10.87 18.72 0.65
N ARG A 174 -11.44 17.53 0.48
CA ARG A 174 -12.87 17.35 0.13
C ARG A 174 -13.81 17.90 1.21
N GLY A 175 -13.42 17.82 2.49
CA GLY A 175 -14.19 18.37 3.60
C GLY A 175 -14.22 19.91 3.66
N GLY A 176 -13.56 20.60 2.74
CA GLY A 176 -13.49 22.07 2.69
C GLY A 176 -12.31 22.67 3.46
N TRP A 177 -11.37 21.85 3.95
CA TRP A 177 -10.24 22.29 4.77
C TRP A 177 -8.96 22.45 3.92
N GLU A 178 -9.10 22.54 2.60
CA GLU A 178 -7.99 22.82 1.69
C GLU A 178 -7.32 24.15 2.07
N GLY A 179 -5.99 24.17 2.08
CA GLY A 179 -5.19 25.34 2.49
C GLY A 179 -5.06 25.56 4.01
N SER A 180 -5.78 24.80 4.85
CA SER A 180 -5.61 24.85 6.31
C SER A 180 -4.23 24.35 6.76
N ARG A 181 -3.85 24.69 8.01
CA ARG A 181 -2.63 24.13 8.64
C ARG A 181 -2.68 22.61 8.76
N LEU A 182 -3.87 22.04 9.00
CA LEU A 182 -4.08 20.59 9.04
C LEU A 182 -3.82 19.95 7.67
N HIS A 183 -4.39 20.53 6.61
CA HIS A 183 -4.15 20.05 5.25
C HIS A 183 -2.66 20.14 4.88
N ALA A 184 -1.97 21.22 5.26
CA ALA A 184 -0.54 21.36 5.05
C ALA A 184 0.27 20.32 5.85
N ALA A 185 -0.07 20.08 7.11
CA ALA A 185 0.60 19.09 7.96
C ALA A 185 0.47 17.68 7.39
N VAL A 186 -0.75 17.25 7.01
CA VAL A 186 -0.99 15.92 6.41
C VAL A 186 -0.34 15.82 5.02
N SER A 187 -0.35 16.90 4.23
CA SER A 187 0.35 16.96 2.95
C SER A 187 1.85 16.78 3.09
N MET A 188 2.45 17.27 4.18
CA MET A 188 3.86 17.06 4.49
C MET A 188 4.14 15.73 5.18
N ALA A 189 3.20 15.18 5.93
CA ALA A 189 3.32 13.86 6.53
C ALA A 189 3.49 12.79 5.45
N PHE A 190 2.78 12.89 4.31
CA PHE A 190 2.89 11.92 3.22
C PHE A 190 4.31 11.67 2.70
N PRO A 191 5.08 12.66 2.21
CA PRO A 191 6.45 12.42 1.73
C PRO A 191 7.39 11.96 2.86
N LEU A 192 7.17 12.39 4.10
CA LEU A 192 7.96 11.97 5.26
C LEU A 192 7.72 10.50 5.59
N THR A 193 6.45 10.08 5.69
CA THR A 193 6.11 8.68 5.95
C THR A 193 6.57 7.80 4.79
N PHE A 194 6.43 8.26 3.53
CA PHE A 194 6.97 7.57 2.36
C PHE A 194 8.47 7.32 2.48
N LEU A 195 9.26 8.35 2.81
CA LEU A 195 10.71 8.20 3.01
C LEU A 195 11.02 7.14 4.07
N VAL A 196 10.33 7.21 5.21
CA VAL A 196 10.58 6.29 6.33
C VAL A 196 10.17 4.86 5.99
N CYS A 197 8.91 4.62 5.63
CA CYS A 197 8.39 3.26 5.50
C CYS A 197 8.75 2.57 4.18
N ARG A 198 9.10 3.31 3.13
CA ARG A 198 9.43 2.73 1.82
C ARG A 198 10.92 2.76 1.46
N PHE A 199 11.66 3.76 1.94
CA PHE A 199 13.07 3.93 1.58
C PHE A 199 14.01 3.57 2.73
N LEU A 200 13.82 4.14 3.92
CA LEU A 200 14.68 3.85 5.09
C LEU A 200 14.37 2.50 5.73
N PHE A 201 13.16 1.98 5.54
CA PHE A 201 12.79 0.67 6.06
C PHE A 201 13.53 -0.47 5.34
N MET A 202 13.82 -0.33 4.04
CA MET A 202 14.55 -1.35 3.27
C MET A 202 15.95 -1.67 3.81
N PRO A 203 16.84 -0.70 4.07
CA PRO A 203 18.12 -0.97 4.70
C PRO A 203 17.97 -1.49 6.13
N PHE A 204 16.92 -1.11 6.86
CA PHE A 204 16.62 -1.69 8.18
C PHE A 204 16.30 -3.19 8.08
N ALA A 205 15.47 -3.60 7.11
CA ALA A 205 15.16 -5.00 6.86
C ALA A 205 16.41 -5.82 6.52
N PHE A 206 17.34 -5.25 5.74
CA PHE A 206 18.62 -5.90 5.41
C PHE A 206 19.53 -6.01 6.64
N TRP A 207 19.59 -4.97 7.44
CA TRP A 207 20.32 -5.01 8.71
C TRP A 207 19.75 -6.06 9.66
N GLN A 208 18.42 -6.17 9.78
CA GLN A 208 17.77 -7.19 10.60
C GLN A 208 18.09 -8.60 10.11
N TYR A 209 18.04 -8.83 8.79
CA TYR A 209 18.47 -10.09 8.18
C TYR A 209 19.94 -10.42 8.51
N GLY A 210 20.85 -9.46 8.27
CA GLY A 210 22.26 -9.66 8.58
C GLY A 210 22.51 -9.97 10.05
N ARG A 211 21.81 -9.28 10.96
CA ARG A 211 21.93 -9.56 12.39
C ARG A 211 21.46 -10.94 12.80
N LEU A 212 20.39 -11.46 12.19
CA LEU A 212 19.83 -12.77 12.54
C LEU A 212 20.62 -13.92 11.92
N GLU A 213 21.19 -13.72 10.73
CA GLU A 213 22.04 -14.71 10.05
C GLU A 213 23.53 -14.57 10.40
N GLY A 214 23.91 -13.61 11.24
CA GLY A 214 25.31 -13.35 11.61
C GLY A 214 26.18 -12.78 10.48
N LEU A 215 25.56 -12.12 9.49
CA LEU A 215 26.22 -11.53 8.32
C LEU A 215 26.49 -10.03 8.52
N ALA A 216 27.59 -9.55 7.94
CA ALA A 216 27.80 -8.12 7.80
C ALA A 216 26.77 -7.52 6.82
N TRP A 217 26.36 -6.28 7.04
CA TRP A 217 25.27 -5.66 6.28
C TRP A 217 25.51 -5.61 4.75
N HIS A 218 26.77 -5.56 4.32
CA HIS A 218 27.15 -5.52 2.90
C HIS A 218 27.16 -6.90 2.24
N ASP A 219 27.21 -7.98 3.03
CA ASP A 219 27.16 -9.35 2.54
C ASP A 219 25.72 -9.86 2.38
N VAL A 220 24.77 -9.21 3.05
CA VAL A 220 23.33 -9.55 3.02
C VAL A 220 22.79 -9.71 1.59
N PRO A 221 23.05 -8.79 0.63
CA PRO A 221 22.55 -8.94 -0.73
C PRO A 221 23.11 -10.16 -1.47
N LEU A 222 24.23 -10.74 -1.04
CA LEU A 222 24.78 -11.94 -1.68
C LEU A 222 24.17 -13.24 -1.12
N HIS A 223 23.56 -13.17 0.06
CA HIS A 223 23.00 -14.33 0.76
C HIS A 223 21.48 -14.45 0.64
N ILE A 224 20.79 -13.34 0.34
CA ILE A 224 19.35 -13.37 0.06
C ILE A 224 19.10 -14.06 -1.29
N PRO A 225 18.11 -14.97 -1.42
CA PRO A 225 17.78 -15.57 -2.69
C PRO A 225 17.55 -14.52 -3.79
N PRO A 226 18.16 -14.66 -5.00
CA PRO A 226 18.09 -13.64 -6.05
C PRO A 226 16.68 -13.18 -6.41
N LYS A 227 15.71 -14.09 -6.34
CA LYS A 227 14.28 -13.84 -6.53
C LYS A 227 13.71 -12.79 -5.56
N CYS A 228 14.11 -12.82 -4.29
CA CYS A 228 13.68 -11.86 -3.28
C CYS A 228 14.32 -10.49 -3.56
N LEU A 229 15.60 -10.48 -3.92
CA LEU A 229 16.31 -9.26 -4.31
C LEU A 229 15.71 -8.60 -5.56
N LEU A 230 15.32 -9.39 -6.56
CA LEU A 230 14.61 -8.89 -7.74
C LEU A 230 13.28 -8.23 -7.35
N GLY A 231 12.52 -8.85 -6.44
CA GLY A 231 11.29 -8.29 -5.88
C GLY A 231 11.52 -6.94 -5.18
N LEU A 232 12.42 -6.95 -4.19
CA LEU A 232 12.79 -5.79 -3.37
C LEU A 232 13.38 -4.66 -4.22
N GLY A 233 14.28 -4.99 -5.14
CA GLY A 233 14.94 -4.06 -6.04
C GLY A 233 13.95 -3.40 -7.00
N SER A 234 13.04 -4.17 -7.60
CA SER A 234 12.00 -3.64 -8.50
C SER A 234 11.10 -2.63 -7.78
N ILE A 235 10.66 -2.94 -6.56
CA ILE A 235 9.84 -2.04 -5.74
C ILE A 235 10.64 -0.79 -5.34
N SER A 236 11.91 -0.95 -5.00
CA SER A 236 12.79 0.16 -4.64
C SER A 236 12.98 1.16 -5.79
N VAL A 237 13.07 0.69 -7.05
CA VAL A 237 13.15 1.57 -8.23
C VAL A 237 11.92 2.47 -8.35
N PHE A 238 10.71 1.92 -8.20
CA PHE A 238 9.48 2.72 -8.20
C PHE A 238 9.45 3.72 -7.04
N ASN A 239 9.87 3.27 -5.84
CA ASN A 239 9.90 4.13 -4.66
C ASN A 239 10.87 5.31 -4.82
N VAL A 240 12.06 5.10 -5.39
CA VAL A 240 13.02 6.17 -5.69
C VAL A 240 12.44 7.16 -6.71
N TYR A 241 11.86 6.65 -7.79
CA TYR A 241 11.23 7.50 -8.81
C TYR A 241 10.15 8.42 -8.20
N TRP A 242 9.27 7.86 -7.35
CA TRP A 242 8.23 8.65 -6.70
C TRP A 242 8.77 9.61 -5.65
N LEU A 243 9.78 9.20 -4.86
CA LEU A 243 10.43 10.08 -3.89
C LEU A 243 11.03 11.32 -4.56
N VAL A 244 11.74 11.14 -5.68
CA VAL A 244 12.28 12.25 -6.48
C VAL A 244 11.14 13.14 -7.00
N LYS A 245 10.07 12.55 -7.52
CA LYS A 245 8.90 13.31 -8.02
C LYS A 245 8.24 14.13 -6.90
N MET A 246 8.06 13.54 -5.72
CA MET A 246 7.51 14.23 -4.54
C MET A 246 8.44 15.35 -4.07
N GLY A 247 9.75 15.09 -3.98
CA GLY A 247 10.74 16.11 -3.59
C GLY A 247 10.74 17.33 -4.51
N ARG A 248 10.64 17.11 -5.83
CA ARG A 248 10.52 18.20 -6.81
C ARG A 248 9.24 19.02 -6.61
N ASN A 249 8.12 18.36 -6.32
CA ASN A 249 6.85 19.05 -6.05
C ASN A 249 6.90 19.89 -4.76
N VAL A 250 7.51 19.36 -3.70
CA VAL A 250 7.71 20.08 -2.43
C VAL A 250 8.61 21.29 -2.66
N ALA A 251 9.76 21.11 -3.33
CA ALA A 251 10.70 22.20 -3.62
C ALA A 251 10.04 23.32 -4.45
N ALA A 252 9.26 22.97 -5.48
CA ALA A 252 8.53 23.95 -6.29
C ALA A 252 7.49 24.73 -5.47
N THR A 253 6.79 24.06 -4.54
CA THR A 253 5.81 24.71 -3.67
C THR A 253 6.48 25.69 -2.71
N LEU A 254 7.61 25.30 -2.12
CA LEU A 254 8.41 26.18 -1.24
C LEU A 254 8.99 27.39 -2.00
N GLY A 255 9.44 27.20 -3.25
CA GLY A 255 9.93 28.28 -4.10
C GLY A 255 8.85 29.32 -4.43
N LYS A 256 7.63 28.89 -4.75
CA LYS A 256 6.48 29.78 -4.96
C LYS A 256 6.10 30.55 -3.70
N ALA A 257 6.14 29.90 -2.54
CA ALA A 257 5.85 30.55 -1.25
C ALA A 257 6.87 31.65 -0.89
N LYS A 258 8.16 31.44 -1.21
CA LYS A 258 9.20 32.46 -1.04
C LYS A 258 8.98 33.68 -1.95
N THR A 259 8.66 33.44 -3.22
CA THR A 259 8.44 34.51 -4.22
C THR A 259 7.22 35.37 -3.89
N LYS A 260 6.20 34.83 -3.21
CA LYS A 260 5.01 35.60 -2.79
C LYS A 260 5.27 36.47 -1.54
N ARG A 261 6.39 36.27 -0.84
CA ARG A 261 6.77 37.03 0.37
C ARG A 261 7.81 38.12 0.11
N SER A 262 8.46 38.11 -1.06
CA SER A 262 9.35 39.18 -1.56
C SER A 262 8.56 40.20 -2.36
#